data_AF-A0A6G7EDR7-F1
#
_entry.id   AF-A0A6G7EDR7-F1
#
_cell.length_a   1.000
_cell.length_b   1.000
_cell.length_c   1.000
_cell.angle_alpha   90.00
_cell.angle_beta   90.00
_cell.angle_gamma   90.00
#
_symmetry.space_group_name_H-M   'P 1'
#
loop_
_entity.id
_entity.type
_entity.pdbx_description
1 polymer ?
#
loop_
_entity_poly.entity_id
_entity_poly.type
_entity_poly.pdbx_seq_one_letter_code
_entity_poly.pdbx_strand_id
1 'polypeptide(L)'
;MRHWLGALAFGLGAFGLASIAKADCVIGEPGATRSVAFGPDRRTVQIHVPRGFDPARPAPLVFVLHGSGGTGAAILRDSKLAETADRHGFIVAAPDAGIPVDRGFVWNVPGVPTITGDVPGPDDADDVGFLVETVEELASQGCVDDSRVYATGLSGGGRMTSWLGCVAADRFAAIAPVVGLRAGNPRKGSPERPDAATCRPSRPMPVIAFAGDADTTNPIQGGGAPYWSYTMHAAEQRWAQLNGCATTRPTLWVSASVYEEGYADCRAGAEVVGRITRDGGHSWVADNEAMWAFFAARTRPQN
;
A
#
# COMPACT_ATOMS: atom_id res chain seq x y z
N MET A 1 40.71 -73.66 4.58
CA MET A 1 39.77 -72.63 4.08
C MET A 1 39.20 -71.89 5.28
N ARG A 2 39.67 -70.66 5.52
CA ARG A 2 39.27 -69.79 6.64
C ARG A 2 38.23 -68.79 6.11
N HIS A 3 37.04 -68.74 6.68
CA HIS A 3 36.07 -67.69 6.42
C HIS A 3 35.90 -66.82 7.67
N TRP A 4 36.23 -65.54 7.53
CA TRP A 4 35.99 -64.47 8.49
C TRP A 4 34.62 -63.85 8.21
N LEU A 5 33.77 -63.74 9.24
CA LEU A 5 32.51 -62.99 9.22
C LEU A 5 32.77 -61.63 9.88
N GLY A 6 32.76 -60.56 9.10
CA GLY A 6 32.77 -59.18 9.60
C GLY A 6 31.35 -58.63 9.65
N ALA A 7 30.86 -58.30 10.84
CA ALA A 7 29.59 -57.60 11.04
C ALA A 7 29.82 -56.08 10.98
N LEU A 8 29.19 -55.41 10.01
CA LEU A 8 29.11 -53.95 9.94
C LEU A 8 27.91 -53.47 10.75
N ALA A 9 28.16 -52.75 11.84
CA ALA A 9 27.15 -52.03 12.60
C ALA A 9 26.89 -50.66 11.93
N PHE A 10 25.67 -50.47 11.41
CA PHE A 10 25.20 -49.15 10.97
C PHE A 10 24.75 -48.33 12.18
N GLY A 11 25.51 -47.28 12.49
CA GLY A 11 25.11 -46.26 13.47
C GLY A 11 24.04 -45.35 12.87
N LEU A 12 22.84 -45.40 13.43
CA LEU A 12 21.78 -44.42 13.18
C LEU A 12 22.15 -43.11 13.88
N GLY A 13 22.71 -42.16 13.11
CA GLY A 13 22.89 -40.79 13.56
C GLY A 13 21.54 -40.09 13.70
N ALA A 14 21.18 -39.73 14.92
CA ALA A 14 20.03 -38.89 15.18
C ALA A 14 20.32 -37.46 14.70
N PHE A 15 19.75 -37.08 13.56
CA PHE A 15 19.70 -35.68 13.14
C PHE A 15 18.68 -34.95 14.03
N GLY A 16 19.18 -34.21 15.02
CA GLY A 16 18.37 -33.28 15.78
C GLY A 16 17.86 -32.18 14.86
N LEU A 17 16.55 -32.10 14.68
CA LEU A 17 15.89 -30.93 14.09
C LEU A 17 16.13 -29.76 15.05
N ALA A 18 17.09 -28.89 14.72
CA ALA A 18 17.22 -27.62 15.41
C ALA A 18 15.92 -26.84 15.17
N SER A 19 15.14 -26.66 16.24
CA SER A 19 13.99 -25.77 16.22
C SER A 19 14.52 -24.35 16.00
N ILE A 20 14.30 -23.79 14.81
CA ILE A 20 14.55 -22.37 14.57
C ILE A 20 13.57 -21.65 15.48
N ALA A 21 14.09 -21.02 16.54
CA ALA A 21 13.28 -20.14 17.37
C ALA A 21 12.59 -19.14 16.44
N LYS A 22 11.26 -19.05 16.50
CA LYS A 22 10.54 -17.95 15.83
C LYS A 22 11.17 -16.66 16.35
N ALA A 23 11.57 -15.77 15.45
CA ALA A 23 11.88 -14.41 15.85
C ALA A 23 10.63 -13.87 16.56
N ASP A 24 10.81 -13.42 17.81
CA ASP A 24 9.72 -12.78 18.52
C ASP A 24 9.49 -11.41 17.89
N CYS A 25 8.25 -11.12 17.53
CA CYS A 25 7.89 -9.82 17.00
C CYS A 25 8.04 -8.73 18.08
N VAL A 26 9.03 -7.84 17.94
CA VAL A 26 9.32 -6.77 18.92
C VAL A 26 9.07 -5.38 18.33
N ILE A 27 7.88 -5.14 17.78
CA ILE A 27 7.51 -3.84 17.19
C ILE A 27 6.80 -2.89 18.17
N GLY A 28 6.36 -3.41 19.32
CA GLY A 28 5.73 -2.63 20.37
C GLY A 28 4.70 -3.40 21.20
N GLU A 29 4.23 -2.78 22.28
CA GLU A 29 3.11 -3.33 23.06
C GLU A 29 1.79 -3.19 22.29
N PRO A 30 0.85 -4.14 22.42
CA PRO A 30 -0.50 -3.99 21.90
C PRO A 30 -1.18 -2.69 22.34
N GLY A 31 -1.83 -2.00 21.40
CA GLY A 31 -2.51 -0.73 21.60
C GLY A 31 -1.59 0.49 21.66
N ALA A 32 -0.28 0.32 21.46
CA ALA A 32 0.69 1.41 21.46
C ALA A 32 1.11 1.82 20.05
N THR A 33 1.42 3.10 19.91
CA THR A 33 2.14 3.64 18.74
C THR A 33 3.57 3.97 19.14
N ARG A 34 4.54 3.56 18.32
CA ARG A 34 5.96 3.84 18.52
C ARG A 34 6.58 4.43 17.27
N SER A 35 7.54 5.31 17.47
CA SER A 35 8.40 5.82 16.42
C SER A 35 9.60 4.90 16.26
N VAL A 36 9.76 4.29 15.09
CA VAL A 36 10.84 3.35 14.76
C VAL A 36 11.56 3.85 13.52
N ALA A 37 12.88 3.67 13.45
CA ALA A 37 13.65 4.01 12.27
C ALA A 37 13.92 2.75 11.45
N PHE A 38 13.63 2.80 10.15
CA PHE A 38 13.82 1.69 9.22
C PHE A 38 14.80 2.06 8.09
N GLY A 39 15.44 1.05 7.52
CA GLY A 39 16.32 1.17 6.37
C GLY A 39 17.65 1.91 6.63
N PRO A 40 18.53 1.98 5.62
CA PRO A 40 19.86 2.59 5.73
C PRO A 40 19.80 4.10 6.03
N ASP A 41 18.79 4.79 5.51
CA ASP A 41 18.59 6.23 5.72
C ASP A 41 17.90 6.54 7.07
N ARG A 42 17.60 5.50 7.86
CA ARG A 42 16.96 5.61 9.18
C ARG A 42 15.67 6.44 9.16
N ARG A 43 14.83 6.21 8.16
CA ARG A 43 13.57 6.93 8.00
C ARG A 43 12.59 6.60 9.12
N THR A 44 11.91 7.62 9.61
CA THR A 44 10.97 7.50 10.73
C THR A 44 9.66 6.88 10.26
N VAL A 45 9.21 5.85 10.98
CA VAL A 45 7.93 5.18 10.79
C VAL A 45 7.19 5.15 12.11
N GLN A 46 5.96 5.67 12.12
CA GLN A 46 5.05 5.44 13.24
C GLN A 46 4.41 4.06 13.05
N ILE A 47 4.72 3.12 13.93
CA ILE A 47 4.13 1.79 13.96
C ILE A 47 3.06 1.78 15.05
N HIS A 48 1.81 1.54 14.67
CA HIS A 48 0.72 1.27 15.60
C HIS A 48 0.46 -0.23 15.65
N VAL A 49 0.61 -0.81 16.84
CA VAL A 49 0.32 -2.22 17.12
C VAL A 49 -1.11 -2.28 17.69
N PRO A 50 -2.03 -3.06 17.08
CA PRO A 50 -3.43 -3.06 17.51
C PRO A 50 -3.58 -3.69 18.90
N ARG A 51 -4.59 -3.27 19.67
CA ARG A 51 -4.87 -3.80 21.04
C ARG A 51 -4.96 -5.32 21.12
N GLY A 52 -5.48 -5.97 20.08
CA GLY A 52 -5.63 -7.43 19.99
C GLY A 52 -4.43 -8.16 19.40
N PHE A 53 -3.27 -7.50 19.24
CA PHE A 53 -2.10 -8.10 18.62
C PHE A 53 -1.60 -9.31 19.42
N ASP A 54 -1.39 -10.42 18.70
CA ASP A 54 -0.83 -11.65 19.22
C ASP A 54 0.56 -11.85 18.58
N PRO A 55 1.67 -11.65 19.32
CA PRO A 55 3.01 -11.72 18.75
C PRO A 55 3.37 -13.12 18.23
N ALA A 56 2.60 -14.17 18.54
CA ALA A 56 2.81 -15.51 17.99
C ALA A 56 2.22 -15.69 16.58
N ARG A 57 1.37 -14.75 16.11
CA ARG A 57 0.67 -14.80 14.83
C ARG A 57 0.95 -13.54 14.00
N PRO A 58 1.58 -13.68 12.82
CA PRO A 58 1.79 -12.54 11.93
C PRO A 58 0.48 -11.84 11.56
N ALA A 59 0.45 -10.52 11.70
CA ALA A 59 -0.73 -9.70 11.44
C ALA A 59 -0.71 -9.11 10.02
N PRO A 60 -1.86 -8.73 9.45
CA PRO A 60 -1.90 -7.88 8.26
C PRO A 60 -1.17 -6.55 8.52
N LEU A 61 -0.56 -5.99 7.47
CA LEU A 61 0.09 -4.67 7.52
C LEU A 61 -0.62 -3.70 6.58
N VAL A 62 -0.96 -2.51 7.07
CA VAL A 62 -1.48 -1.42 6.24
C VAL A 62 -0.53 -0.22 6.34
N PHE A 63 0.06 0.17 5.22
CA PHE A 63 0.73 1.47 5.12
C PHE A 63 -0.28 2.58 4.96
N VAL A 64 -0.11 3.67 5.71
CA VAL A 64 -0.85 4.92 5.52
C VAL A 64 0.11 6.06 5.20
N LEU A 65 0.08 6.51 3.95
CA LEU A 65 1.04 7.45 3.40
C LEU A 65 0.49 8.89 3.45
N HIS A 66 1.28 9.81 3.99
CA HIS A 66 0.86 11.21 4.18
C HIS A 66 0.77 11.97 2.85
N GLY A 67 -0.04 13.04 2.84
CA GLY A 67 -0.07 14.01 1.73
C GLY A 67 1.22 14.81 1.61
N SER A 68 1.43 15.46 0.47
CA SER A 68 2.60 16.30 0.24
C SER A 68 2.69 17.42 1.27
N GLY A 69 3.86 17.57 1.88
CA GLY A 69 4.11 18.50 2.97
C GLY A 69 3.67 18.01 4.37
N GLY A 70 3.32 16.73 4.47
CA GLY A 70 2.92 16.07 5.71
C GLY A 70 4.02 15.23 6.35
N THR A 71 3.63 14.48 7.38
CA THR A 71 4.47 13.49 8.09
C THR A 71 3.66 12.24 8.40
N GLY A 72 4.33 11.12 8.63
CA GLY A 72 3.73 9.85 9.05
C GLY A 72 2.92 10.00 10.34
N ALA A 73 3.44 10.75 11.32
CA ALA A 73 2.72 11.03 12.56
C ALA A 73 1.42 11.83 12.35
N ALA A 74 1.43 12.81 11.45
CA ALA A 74 0.23 13.59 11.15
C ALA A 74 -0.84 12.72 10.47
N ILE A 75 -0.48 11.96 9.43
CA ILE A 75 -1.47 11.15 8.71
C ILE A 75 -2.02 10.01 9.58
N LEU A 76 -1.22 9.40 10.46
CA LEU A 76 -1.72 8.37 11.37
C LEU A 76 -2.81 8.92 12.29
N ARG A 77 -2.60 10.13 12.82
CA ARG A 77 -3.59 10.83 13.67
C ARG A 77 -4.84 11.24 12.89
N ASP A 78 -4.66 11.76 11.68
CA ASP A 78 -5.74 12.39 10.92
C ASP A 78 -6.61 11.38 10.17
N SER A 79 -6.03 10.26 9.72
CA SER A 79 -6.74 9.16 9.04
C SER A 79 -7.64 8.33 9.95
N LYS A 80 -7.39 8.34 11.26
CA LYS A 80 -8.08 7.47 12.24
C LYS A 80 -7.95 5.96 11.95
N LEU A 81 -6.87 5.58 11.28
CA LEU A 81 -6.67 4.19 10.87
C LEU A 81 -6.18 3.31 12.02
N ALA A 82 -5.54 3.91 13.05
CA ALA A 82 -5.16 3.22 14.28
C ALA A 82 -6.40 2.69 15.03
N GLU A 83 -7.49 3.46 15.10
CA GLU A 83 -8.73 3.01 15.72
C GLU A 83 -9.37 1.86 14.95
N THR A 84 -9.29 1.87 13.61
CA THR A 84 -9.74 0.74 12.77
C THR A 84 -8.85 -0.48 12.95
N ALA A 85 -7.53 -0.29 13.05
CA ALA A 85 -6.57 -1.35 13.37
C ALA A 85 -6.89 -2.02 14.71
N ASP A 86 -7.18 -1.25 15.74
CA ASP A 86 -7.57 -1.75 17.07
C ASP A 86 -8.81 -2.66 17.00
N ARG A 87 -9.78 -2.35 16.13
CA ARG A 87 -10.99 -3.17 15.95
C ARG A 87 -10.75 -4.45 15.16
N HIS A 88 -9.78 -4.45 14.25
CA HIS A 88 -9.66 -5.48 13.21
C HIS A 88 -8.34 -6.27 13.24
N GLY A 89 -7.39 -5.89 14.09
CA GLY A 89 -6.17 -6.65 14.35
C GLY A 89 -5.12 -6.58 13.23
N PHE A 90 -4.97 -5.43 12.57
CA PHE A 90 -3.87 -5.17 11.63
C PHE A 90 -2.89 -4.14 12.17
N ILE A 91 -1.62 -4.23 11.77
CA ILE A 91 -0.58 -3.24 12.09
C ILE A 91 -0.72 -2.06 11.12
N VAL A 92 -0.56 -0.83 11.62
CA VAL A 92 -0.45 0.37 10.77
C VAL A 92 0.99 0.85 10.76
N ALA A 93 1.56 1.05 9.57
CA ALA A 93 2.82 1.75 9.38
C ALA A 93 2.57 3.11 8.71
N ALA A 94 2.94 4.19 9.39
CA ALA A 94 2.85 5.55 8.85
C ALA A 94 4.27 6.17 8.75
N PRO A 95 4.94 5.97 7.61
CA PRO A 95 6.28 6.50 7.36
C PRO A 95 6.28 7.98 6.99
N ASP A 96 7.39 8.65 7.29
CA ASP A 96 7.79 9.89 6.61
C ASP A 96 8.35 9.56 5.21
N ALA A 97 8.00 10.37 4.21
CA ALA A 97 8.58 10.30 2.88
C ALA A 97 10.04 10.77 2.87
N GLY A 98 10.79 10.40 1.83
CA GLY A 98 12.24 10.61 1.80
C GLY A 98 12.73 11.99 1.37
N ILE A 99 11.88 12.84 0.78
CA ILE A 99 12.29 14.16 0.26
C ILE A 99 11.77 15.27 1.19
N PRO A 100 12.64 15.99 1.93
CA PRO A 100 12.21 17.08 2.79
C PRO A 100 11.82 18.31 1.97
N VAL A 101 10.82 19.04 2.44
CA VAL A 101 10.41 20.36 1.92
C VAL A 101 10.19 21.33 3.10
N ASP A 102 9.91 22.60 2.83
CA ASP A 102 9.73 23.65 3.86
C ASP A 102 8.82 23.23 5.04
N ARG A 103 7.81 22.40 4.76
CA ARG A 103 6.96 21.76 5.77
C ARG A 103 6.86 20.28 5.46
N GLY A 104 7.45 19.42 6.28
CA GLY A 104 7.32 17.97 6.16
C GLY A 104 8.03 17.41 4.93
N PHE A 105 7.40 16.42 4.29
CA PHE A 105 8.03 15.64 3.22
C PHE A 105 7.14 15.46 1.99
N VAL A 106 7.76 15.06 0.88
CA VAL A 106 7.10 14.65 -0.36
C VAL A 106 7.63 13.29 -0.82
N TRP A 107 6.75 12.54 -1.50
CA TRP A 107 7.08 11.22 -2.04
C TRP A 107 7.77 11.33 -3.40
N ASN A 108 8.81 10.54 -3.60
CA ASN A 108 9.48 10.27 -4.86
C ASN A 108 8.60 9.37 -5.73
N VAL A 109 7.77 9.99 -6.58
CA VAL A 109 7.08 9.29 -7.68
C VAL A 109 7.84 9.60 -8.98
N PRO A 110 8.65 8.66 -9.52
CA PRO A 110 9.52 8.93 -10.66
C PRO A 110 8.78 9.49 -11.86
N GLY A 111 9.28 10.60 -12.42
CA GLY A 111 8.70 11.23 -13.61
C GLY A 111 7.43 12.07 -13.37
N VAL A 112 7.03 12.27 -12.11
CA VAL A 112 5.92 13.16 -11.74
C VAL A 112 6.48 14.29 -10.88
N PRO A 113 6.14 15.57 -11.16
CA PRO A 113 6.55 16.67 -10.30
C PRO A 113 6.02 16.51 -8.87
N THR A 114 6.79 16.99 -7.89
CA THR A 114 6.28 17.17 -6.53
C THR A 114 5.48 18.49 -6.44
N ILE A 115 5.04 18.85 -5.23
CA ILE A 115 4.41 20.17 -4.99
C ILE A 115 5.40 21.34 -5.08
N THR A 116 6.72 21.09 -5.09
CA THR A 116 7.73 22.13 -5.31
C THR A 116 7.90 22.48 -6.79
N GLY A 117 7.37 21.66 -7.69
CA GLY A 117 7.52 21.78 -9.13
C GLY A 117 8.65 20.92 -9.71
N ASP A 118 9.53 20.40 -8.86
CA ASP A 118 10.65 19.55 -9.29
C ASP A 118 10.20 18.10 -9.48
N VAL A 119 10.75 17.44 -10.49
CA VAL A 119 10.61 16.00 -10.68
C VAL A 119 11.74 15.32 -9.90
N PRO A 120 11.45 14.37 -9.00
CA PRO A 120 12.48 13.63 -8.30
C PRO A 120 13.48 12.97 -9.26
N GLY A 121 14.76 13.13 -8.96
CA GLY A 121 15.89 12.60 -9.69
C GLY A 121 16.40 11.26 -9.14
N PRO A 122 17.44 10.70 -9.76
CA PRO A 122 18.03 9.42 -9.34
C PRO A 122 18.76 9.48 -8.00
N ASP A 123 19.17 10.68 -7.57
CA ASP A 123 19.88 10.91 -6.29
C ASP A 123 18.92 11.22 -5.14
N ASP A 124 17.61 11.38 -5.43
CA ASP A 124 16.58 11.53 -4.40
C ASP A 124 16.25 10.19 -3.74
N ALA A 125 15.71 10.26 -2.53
CA ALA A 125 15.37 9.08 -1.73
C ALA A 125 14.49 8.07 -2.50
N ASP A 126 14.85 6.78 -2.44
CA ASP A 126 14.04 5.70 -3.00
C ASP A 126 12.92 5.31 -2.01
N ASP A 127 11.76 5.95 -2.16
CA ASP A 127 10.59 5.65 -1.34
C ASP A 127 10.01 4.27 -1.60
N VAL A 128 10.13 3.72 -2.82
CA VAL A 128 9.61 2.37 -3.12
C VAL A 128 10.47 1.32 -2.44
N GLY A 129 11.80 1.43 -2.58
CA GLY A 129 12.76 0.51 -1.97
C GLY A 129 12.59 0.42 -0.46
N PHE A 130 12.50 1.57 0.22
CA PHE A 130 12.22 1.61 1.66
C PHE A 130 10.85 1.07 2.05
N LEU A 131 9.84 1.34 1.21
CA LEU A 131 8.53 0.70 1.20
C LEU A 131 8.61 -0.81 1.46
N VAL A 132 9.31 -1.43 0.52
CA VAL A 132 9.49 -2.88 0.45
C VAL A 132 10.41 -3.38 1.57
N GLU A 133 11.51 -2.69 1.86
CA GLU A 133 12.44 -3.06 2.93
C GLU A 133 11.75 -3.06 4.30
N THR A 134 10.87 -2.09 4.57
CA THR A 134 10.08 -2.06 5.81
C THR A 134 9.17 -3.29 5.93
N VAL A 135 8.57 -3.76 4.83
CA VAL A 135 7.79 -5.01 4.81
C VAL A 135 8.68 -6.20 5.13
N GLU A 136 9.82 -6.30 4.44
CA GLU A 136 10.75 -7.42 4.58
C GLU A 136 11.31 -7.53 6.00
N GLU A 137 11.70 -6.40 6.60
CA GLU A 137 12.19 -6.36 7.98
C GLU A 137 11.12 -6.84 8.96
N LEU A 138 9.90 -6.27 8.89
CA LEU A 138 8.78 -6.66 9.73
C LEU A 138 8.40 -8.15 9.53
N ALA A 139 8.44 -8.65 8.31
CA ALA A 139 8.09 -10.04 7.98
C ALA A 139 9.16 -11.01 8.52
N SER A 140 10.45 -10.64 8.40
CA SER A 140 11.57 -11.42 8.94
C SER A 140 11.53 -11.56 10.47
N GLN A 141 10.93 -10.59 11.16
CA GLN A 141 10.71 -10.59 12.62
C GLN A 141 9.41 -11.34 13.01
N GLY A 142 8.71 -11.94 12.05
CA GLY A 142 7.46 -12.68 12.29
C GLY A 142 6.26 -11.79 12.63
N CYS A 143 6.39 -10.47 12.48
CA CYS A 143 5.35 -9.52 12.87
C CYS A 143 4.19 -9.46 11.88
N VAL A 144 4.52 -9.53 10.59
CA VAL A 144 3.55 -9.30 9.51
C VAL A 144 3.42 -10.50 8.62
N ASP A 145 2.19 -10.75 8.20
CA ASP A 145 1.88 -11.72 7.16
C ASP A 145 2.18 -11.11 5.80
N ASP A 146 3.26 -11.57 5.16
CA ASP A 146 3.72 -11.07 3.86
C ASP A 146 2.71 -11.28 2.72
N SER A 147 1.66 -12.08 2.92
CA SER A 147 0.55 -12.21 1.96
C SER A 147 -0.57 -11.18 2.17
N ARG A 148 -0.56 -10.45 3.30
CA ARG A 148 -1.60 -9.47 3.71
C ARG A 148 -0.99 -8.09 3.99
N VAL A 149 -0.28 -7.56 3.00
CA VAL A 149 0.30 -6.22 3.02
C VAL A 149 -0.49 -5.30 2.10
N TYR A 150 -0.90 -4.14 2.59
CA TYR A 150 -1.74 -3.19 1.85
C TYR A 150 -1.17 -1.77 1.95
N ALA A 151 -1.53 -0.92 1.00
CA ALA A 151 -1.16 0.49 1.03
C ALA A 151 -2.37 1.39 0.80
N THR A 152 -2.45 2.46 1.59
CA THR A 152 -3.37 3.58 1.41
C THR A 152 -2.61 4.89 1.65
N GLY A 153 -3.18 6.01 1.24
CA GLY A 153 -2.57 7.31 1.51
C GLY A 153 -3.35 8.46 0.91
N LEU A 154 -3.13 9.65 1.47
CA LEU A 154 -3.80 10.88 1.08
C LEU A 154 -3.00 11.63 0.01
N SER A 155 -3.65 12.10 -1.06
CA SER A 155 -3.07 13.05 -2.03
C SER A 155 -1.73 12.58 -2.59
N GLY A 156 -0.60 13.21 -2.21
CA GLY A 156 0.75 12.73 -2.54
C GLY A 156 1.02 11.29 -2.11
N GLY A 157 0.58 10.89 -0.92
CA GLY A 157 0.63 9.50 -0.46
C GLY A 157 -0.34 8.60 -1.22
N GLY A 158 -1.45 9.12 -1.74
CA GLY A 158 -2.34 8.39 -2.65
C GLY A 158 -1.69 8.15 -4.02
N ARG A 159 -0.92 9.13 -4.53
CA ARG A 159 -0.11 8.95 -5.75
C ARG A 159 0.99 7.90 -5.54
N MET A 160 1.69 7.94 -4.39
CA MET A 160 2.66 6.90 -4.04
C MET A 160 1.98 5.53 -3.89
N THR A 161 0.81 5.45 -3.23
CA THR A 161 0.02 4.21 -3.13
C THR A 161 -0.30 3.63 -4.51
N SER A 162 -0.70 4.49 -5.45
CA SER A 162 -0.95 4.08 -6.83
C SER A 162 0.33 3.59 -7.53
N TRP A 163 1.45 4.26 -7.29
CA TRP A 163 2.76 3.89 -7.83
C TRP A 163 3.24 2.53 -7.31
N LEU A 164 3.09 2.25 -6.01
CA LEU A 164 3.37 0.95 -5.42
C LEU A 164 2.55 -0.16 -6.10
N GLY A 165 1.28 0.11 -6.41
CA GLY A 165 0.46 -0.81 -7.19
C GLY A 165 1.05 -1.11 -8.57
N CYS A 166 1.70 -0.13 -9.20
CA CYS A 166 2.28 -0.26 -10.54
C CYS A 166 3.61 -1.03 -10.57
N VAL A 167 4.45 -0.88 -9.54
CA VAL A 167 5.85 -1.35 -9.57
C VAL A 167 6.19 -2.40 -8.51
N ALA A 168 5.37 -2.55 -7.48
CA ALA A 168 5.57 -3.47 -6.35
C ALA A 168 4.34 -4.38 -6.14
N ALA A 169 3.65 -4.74 -7.22
CA ALA A 169 2.45 -5.59 -7.16
C ALA A 169 2.73 -6.99 -6.59
N ASP A 170 3.98 -7.43 -6.63
CA ASP A 170 4.48 -8.64 -6.00
C ASP A 170 4.61 -8.51 -4.47
N ARG A 171 4.42 -7.33 -3.87
CA ARG A 171 4.49 -7.12 -2.41
C ARG A 171 3.17 -6.75 -1.78
N PHE A 172 2.40 -5.87 -2.42
CA PHE A 172 1.12 -5.42 -1.89
C PHE A 172 0.00 -6.31 -2.39
N ALA A 173 -0.89 -6.78 -1.51
CA ALA A 173 -2.08 -7.58 -1.82
C ALA A 173 -3.18 -6.75 -2.51
N ALA A 174 -3.38 -5.51 -2.08
CA ALA A 174 -4.32 -4.53 -2.63
C ALA A 174 -3.90 -3.09 -2.26
N ILE A 175 -4.43 -2.10 -3.00
CA ILE A 175 -4.18 -0.68 -2.73
C ILE A 175 -5.47 0.12 -2.57
N ALA A 176 -5.43 1.18 -1.77
CA ALA A 176 -6.53 2.11 -1.57
C ALA A 176 -6.13 3.60 -1.57
N PRO A 177 -5.85 4.20 -2.74
CA PRO A 177 -5.51 5.62 -2.82
C PRO A 177 -6.66 6.53 -2.36
N VAL A 178 -6.37 7.55 -1.55
CA VAL A 178 -7.34 8.58 -1.12
C VAL A 178 -6.98 9.90 -1.79
N VAL A 179 -7.91 10.44 -2.58
CA VAL A 179 -7.74 11.63 -3.45
C VAL A 179 -6.41 11.62 -4.21
N GLY A 180 -6.03 10.45 -4.74
CA GLY A 180 -4.70 10.24 -5.30
C GLY A 180 -4.58 9.09 -6.30
N LEU A 181 -5.70 8.54 -6.80
CA LEU A 181 -5.67 7.41 -7.74
C LEU A 181 -4.97 7.80 -9.05
N ARG A 182 -3.97 7.00 -9.41
CA ARG A 182 -3.21 7.05 -10.66
C ARG A 182 -2.98 5.63 -11.18
N ALA A 183 -2.65 5.49 -12.45
CA ALA A 183 -2.33 4.22 -13.10
C ALA A 183 -1.16 4.41 -14.09
N GLY A 184 -0.04 4.92 -13.57
CA GLY A 184 1.12 5.38 -14.33
C GLY A 184 1.21 6.90 -14.43
N ASN A 185 2.30 7.38 -15.02
CA ASN A 185 2.58 8.79 -15.23
C ASN A 185 1.66 9.39 -16.31
N PRO A 186 1.49 10.71 -16.33
CA PRO A 186 0.93 11.40 -17.49
C PRO A 186 1.78 11.16 -18.75
N ARG A 187 1.16 10.96 -19.92
CA ARG A 187 1.91 10.85 -21.17
C ARG A 187 2.56 12.18 -21.54
N LYS A 188 3.82 12.13 -21.98
CA LYS A 188 4.51 13.29 -22.56
C LYS A 188 3.73 13.79 -23.79
N GLY A 189 3.29 15.05 -23.76
CA GLY A 189 2.53 15.70 -24.84
C GLY A 189 1.01 15.40 -24.88
N SER A 190 0.52 14.47 -24.06
CA SER A 190 -0.92 14.21 -23.87
C SER A 190 -1.21 13.89 -22.40
N PRO A 191 -0.95 14.85 -21.48
CA PRO A 191 -0.96 14.60 -20.04
C PRO A 191 -2.36 14.20 -19.50
N GLU A 192 -3.42 14.42 -20.27
CA GLU A 192 -4.79 13.95 -20.02
C GLU A 192 -4.94 12.42 -20.16
N ARG A 193 -3.90 11.70 -20.57
CA ARG A 193 -3.89 10.24 -20.69
C ARG A 193 -2.79 9.59 -19.85
N PRO A 194 -3.04 8.42 -19.23
CA PRO A 194 -2.00 7.67 -18.53
C PRO A 194 -1.02 7.01 -19.52
N ASP A 195 0.25 6.98 -19.15
CA ASP A 195 1.32 6.31 -19.89
C ASP A 195 1.45 4.84 -19.48
N ALA A 196 1.06 3.95 -20.40
CA ALA A 196 1.14 2.51 -20.20
C ALA A 196 2.58 1.99 -20.05
N ALA A 197 3.60 2.75 -20.45
CA ALA A 197 5.00 2.37 -20.26
C ALA A 197 5.43 2.41 -18.79
N THR A 198 4.74 3.20 -17.96
CA THR A 198 5.16 3.50 -16.58
C THR A 198 4.39 2.72 -15.51
N CYS A 199 3.37 1.94 -15.90
CA CYS A 199 2.62 1.10 -14.97
C CYS A 199 2.40 -0.29 -15.56
N ARG A 200 3.15 -1.26 -15.00
CA ARG A 200 3.22 -2.65 -15.46
C ARG A 200 3.31 -3.58 -14.25
N PRO A 201 2.22 -3.72 -13.48
CA PRO A 201 2.22 -4.60 -12.32
C PRO A 201 2.50 -6.05 -12.73
N SER A 202 3.27 -6.77 -11.91
CA SER A 202 3.60 -8.19 -12.13
C SER A 202 2.39 -9.13 -12.06
N ARG A 203 1.27 -8.66 -11.49
CA ARG A 203 -0.01 -9.38 -11.37
C ARG A 203 -1.19 -8.40 -11.37
N PRO A 204 -2.45 -8.87 -11.59
CA PRO A 204 -3.64 -8.05 -11.33
C PRO A 204 -3.62 -7.46 -9.92
N MET A 205 -3.93 -6.17 -9.78
CA MET A 205 -3.88 -5.42 -8.52
C MET A 205 -5.27 -4.94 -8.12
N PRO A 206 -5.88 -5.48 -7.06
CA PRO A 206 -7.16 -4.97 -6.53
C PRO A 206 -7.04 -3.51 -6.07
N VAL A 207 -7.99 -2.66 -6.47
CA VAL A 207 -7.97 -1.22 -6.16
C VAL A 207 -9.33 -0.76 -5.61
N ILE A 208 -9.32 -0.05 -4.49
CA ILE A 208 -10.45 0.77 -4.03
C ILE A 208 -9.99 2.21 -3.82
N ALA A 209 -10.36 3.11 -4.73
CA ALA A 209 -10.01 4.52 -4.64
C ALA A 209 -11.09 5.33 -3.94
N PHE A 210 -10.67 6.25 -3.09
CA PHE A 210 -11.57 7.19 -2.40
C PHE A 210 -11.36 8.59 -2.96
N ALA A 211 -12.44 9.30 -3.27
CA ALA A 211 -12.37 10.68 -3.76
C ALA A 211 -13.52 11.53 -3.24
N GLY A 212 -13.36 12.84 -3.33
CA GLY A 212 -14.43 13.81 -3.11
C GLY A 212 -14.73 14.55 -4.41
N ASP A 213 -16.00 14.74 -4.74
CA ASP A 213 -16.40 15.41 -6.00
C ASP A 213 -16.28 16.95 -5.96
N ALA A 214 -16.02 17.52 -4.78
CA ALA A 214 -15.71 18.92 -4.57
C ALA A 214 -14.20 19.19 -4.35
N ASP A 215 -13.34 18.20 -4.56
CA ASP A 215 -11.89 18.36 -4.49
C ASP A 215 -11.37 19.26 -5.64
N THR A 216 -10.83 20.43 -5.29
CA THR A 216 -10.25 21.38 -6.25
C THR A 216 -8.72 21.25 -6.39
N THR A 217 -8.07 20.42 -5.58
CA THR A 217 -6.61 20.18 -5.61
C THR A 217 -6.29 19.01 -6.53
N ASN A 218 -6.99 17.89 -6.32
CA ASN A 218 -6.93 16.71 -7.18
C ASN A 218 -8.33 16.39 -7.76
N PRO A 219 -8.88 17.24 -8.65
CA PRO A 219 -10.24 17.03 -9.16
C PRO A 219 -10.39 15.67 -9.83
N ILE A 220 -11.54 15.02 -9.64
CA ILE A 220 -11.91 13.77 -10.34
C ILE A 220 -11.79 13.94 -11.86
N GLN A 221 -12.09 15.14 -12.36
CA GLN A 221 -12.02 15.49 -13.79
C GLN A 221 -10.60 15.76 -14.31
N GLY A 222 -9.57 15.64 -13.47
CA GLY A 222 -8.21 16.02 -13.84
C GLY A 222 -8.06 17.52 -14.06
N GLY A 223 -7.07 17.93 -14.86
CA GLY A 223 -6.80 19.32 -15.20
C GLY A 223 -6.29 20.18 -14.03
N GLY A 224 -5.77 19.55 -12.98
CA GLY A 224 -5.25 20.23 -11.79
C GLY A 224 -3.82 20.71 -11.98
N ALA A 225 -3.07 20.75 -10.88
CA ALA A 225 -1.66 21.10 -10.86
C ALA A 225 -0.79 20.17 -11.74
N PRO A 226 0.48 20.50 -12.05
CA PRO A 226 1.35 19.67 -12.90
C PRO A 226 1.51 18.21 -12.47
N TYR A 227 1.36 17.92 -11.16
CA TYR A 227 1.37 16.57 -10.60
C TYR A 227 0.01 15.84 -10.70
N TRP A 228 -1.03 16.49 -11.24
CA TRP A 228 -2.41 16.01 -11.32
C TRP A 228 -3.08 16.36 -12.67
N SER A 229 -2.80 15.56 -13.70
CA SER A 229 -3.26 15.86 -15.06
C SER A 229 -4.53 15.12 -15.51
N TYR A 230 -4.49 13.80 -15.71
CA TYR A 230 -5.62 13.01 -16.20
C TYR A 230 -6.68 12.76 -15.11
N THR A 231 -7.88 12.36 -15.54
CA THR A 231 -9.05 12.12 -14.67
C THR A 231 -8.89 10.87 -13.80
N MET A 232 -9.55 10.82 -12.65
CA MET A 232 -9.64 9.60 -11.86
C MET A 232 -10.25 8.45 -12.68
N HIS A 233 -11.30 8.71 -13.45
CA HIS A 233 -11.93 7.73 -14.35
C HIS A 233 -10.97 7.13 -15.38
N ALA A 234 -10.02 7.91 -15.91
CA ALA A 234 -8.99 7.40 -16.82
C ALA A 234 -8.02 6.46 -16.09
N ALA A 235 -7.74 6.73 -14.81
CA ALA A 235 -6.96 5.83 -13.95
C ALA A 235 -7.71 4.52 -13.70
N GLU A 236 -8.99 4.58 -13.33
CA GLU A 236 -9.84 3.41 -13.09
C GLU A 236 -9.96 2.53 -14.32
N GLN A 237 -10.22 3.14 -15.48
CA GLN A 237 -10.27 2.42 -16.75
C GLN A 237 -8.92 1.73 -17.06
N ARG A 238 -7.80 2.38 -16.75
CA ARG A 238 -6.47 1.79 -16.95
C ARG A 238 -6.22 0.63 -15.99
N TRP A 239 -6.60 0.75 -14.72
CA TRP A 239 -6.57 -0.38 -13.77
C TRP A 239 -7.46 -1.53 -14.22
N ALA A 240 -8.65 -1.25 -14.74
CA ALA A 240 -9.54 -2.26 -15.26
C ALA A 240 -8.92 -3.02 -16.44
N GLN A 241 -8.22 -2.32 -17.33
CA GLN A 241 -7.45 -2.94 -18.42
C GLN A 241 -6.29 -3.80 -17.89
N LEU A 242 -5.53 -3.30 -16.91
CA LEU A 242 -4.43 -4.05 -16.27
C LEU A 242 -4.94 -5.34 -15.61
N ASN A 243 -6.08 -5.25 -14.94
CA ASN A 243 -6.70 -6.36 -14.23
C ASN A 243 -7.52 -7.28 -15.14
N GLY A 244 -7.80 -6.88 -16.38
CA GLY A 244 -8.59 -7.66 -17.34
C GLY A 244 -10.05 -7.78 -16.93
N CYS A 245 -10.66 -6.70 -16.47
CA CYS A 245 -12.06 -6.65 -16.08
C CYS A 245 -12.99 -6.75 -17.29
N ALA A 246 -14.06 -7.55 -17.17
CA ALA A 246 -15.05 -7.74 -18.22
C ALA A 246 -16.30 -6.86 -18.06
N THR A 247 -16.57 -6.38 -16.84
CA THR A 247 -17.85 -5.73 -16.50
C THR A 247 -17.61 -4.32 -15.97
N THR A 248 -18.38 -3.36 -16.49
CA THR A 248 -18.52 -2.03 -15.88
C THR A 248 -19.58 -2.08 -14.80
N ARG A 249 -19.29 -1.50 -13.64
CA ARG A 249 -20.25 -1.34 -12.54
C ARG A 249 -20.95 0.00 -12.69
N PRO A 250 -22.30 0.02 -12.69
CA PRO A 250 -23.03 1.27 -12.67
C PRO A 250 -22.79 1.99 -11.34
N THR A 251 -23.02 3.31 -11.35
CA THR A 251 -23.03 4.12 -10.13
C THR A 251 -24.09 3.62 -9.15
N LEU A 252 -23.68 3.30 -7.92
CA LEU A 252 -24.52 2.83 -6.83
C LEU A 252 -24.38 3.75 -5.62
N TRP A 253 -25.48 4.32 -5.15
CA TRP A 253 -25.50 5.08 -3.90
C TRP A 253 -25.47 4.12 -2.71
N VAL A 254 -24.41 4.19 -1.92
CA VAL A 254 -24.24 3.39 -0.69
C VAL A 254 -24.66 4.16 0.56
N SER A 255 -24.81 5.49 0.44
CA SER A 255 -25.45 6.36 1.43
C SER A 255 -26.02 7.60 0.73
N ALA A 256 -26.58 8.55 1.50
CA ALA A 256 -27.07 9.81 0.96
C ALA A 256 -25.98 10.71 0.34
N SER A 257 -24.72 10.51 0.74
CA SER A 257 -23.58 11.34 0.33
C SER A 257 -22.41 10.54 -0.24
N VAL A 258 -22.55 9.24 -0.43
CA VAL A 258 -21.49 8.37 -0.96
C VAL A 258 -22.05 7.49 -2.05
N TYR A 259 -21.37 7.46 -3.18
CA TYR A 259 -21.66 6.54 -4.28
C TYR A 259 -20.41 5.77 -4.70
N GLU A 260 -20.62 4.60 -5.28
CA GLU A 260 -19.58 3.74 -5.82
C GLU A 260 -19.77 3.50 -7.30
N GLU A 261 -18.68 3.37 -8.03
CA GLU A 261 -18.65 2.95 -9.43
C GLU A 261 -17.37 2.15 -9.71
N GLY A 262 -17.21 1.66 -10.94
CA GLY A 262 -15.93 1.06 -11.37
C GLY A 262 -16.10 -0.18 -12.23
N TYR A 263 -15.32 -1.23 -11.95
CA TYR A 263 -15.17 -2.39 -12.82
C TYR A 263 -15.06 -3.69 -12.01
N ALA A 264 -15.73 -4.75 -12.49
CA ALA A 264 -15.82 -6.07 -11.87
C ALA A 264 -15.49 -7.18 -12.88
N ASP A 265 -15.61 -8.44 -12.43
CA ASP A 265 -15.26 -9.63 -13.21
C ASP A 265 -13.83 -9.57 -13.76
N CYS A 266 -12.92 -9.16 -12.88
CA CYS A 266 -11.50 -8.99 -13.18
C CYS A 266 -10.72 -10.27 -12.86
N ARG A 267 -9.57 -10.44 -13.51
CA ARG A 267 -8.68 -11.59 -13.23
C ARG A 267 -8.26 -11.58 -11.76
N ALA A 268 -8.22 -12.76 -11.16
CA ALA A 268 -7.84 -12.96 -9.76
C ALA A 268 -8.65 -12.12 -8.76
N GLY A 269 -9.89 -11.75 -9.08
CA GLY A 269 -10.74 -10.92 -8.21
C GLY A 269 -10.20 -9.50 -8.01
N ALA A 270 -9.33 -9.01 -8.89
CA ALA A 270 -8.72 -7.68 -8.82
C ALA A 270 -9.67 -6.58 -9.31
N GLU A 271 -10.79 -6.45 -8.62
CA GLU A 271 -11.78 -5.42 -8.88
C GLU A 271 -11.21 -4.00 -8.74
N VAL A 272 -11.83 -3.06 -9.45
CA VAL A 272 -11.52 -1.63 -9.38
C VAL A 272 -12.78 -0.91 -8.90
N VAL A 273 -12.72 -0.29 -7.73
CA VAL A 273 -13.83 0.45 -7.13
C VAL A 273 -13.41 1.92 -6.99
N GLY A 274 -14.22 2.84 -7.48
CA GLY A 274 -14.21 4.23 -7.06
C GLY A 274 -15.31 4.43 -6.02
N ARG A 275 -14.97 4.95 -4.83
CA ARG A 275 -15.92 5.33 -3.78
C ARG A 275 -15.83 6.84 -3.56
N ILE A 276 -16.85 7.56 -4.00
CA ILE A 276 -16.85 9.01 -4.09
C ILE A 276 -17.78 9.60 -3.03
N THR A 277 -17.26 10.57 -2.27
CA THR A 277 -18.03 11.35 -1.31
C THR A 277 -18.50 12.65 -1.96
N ARG A 278 -19.82 12.80 -2.04
CA ARG A 278 -20.47 14.03 -2.50
C ARG A 278 -20.16 15.19 -1.56
N ASP A 279 -19.85 16.34 -2.14
CA ASP A 279 -19.40 17.57 -1.48
C ASP A 279 -18.09 17.36 -0.68
N GLY A 280 -17.40 16.24 -0.90
CA GLY A 280 -16.11 15.92 -0.28
C GLY A 280 -14.98 16.73 -0.94
N GLY A 281 -14.14 17.35 -0.12
CA GLY A 281 -12.99 18.14 -0.58
C GLY A 281 -11.67 17.35 -0.58
N HIS A 282 -10.56 18.10 -0.60
CA HIS A 282 -9.21 17.55 -0.55
C HIS A 282 -8.78 17.15 0.88
N SER A 283 -9.36 16.07 1.40
CA SER A 283 -9.12 15.59 2.77
C SER A 283 -9.17 14.06 2.85
N TRP A 284 -8.99 13.51 4.06
CA TRP A 284 -9.24 12.09 4.30
C TRP A 284 -10.73 11.79 4.21
N VAL A 285 -11.20 11.50 3.00
CA VAL A 285 -12.59 11.16 2.67
C VAL A 285 -12.86 9.65 2.71
N ALA A 286 -11.86 8.87 3.13
CA ALA A 286 -11.96 7.42 3.11
C ALA A 286 -12.85 6.91 4.24
N ASP A 287 -13.72 5.96 3.90
CA ASP A 287 -14.41 5.11 4.85
C ASP A 287 -13.46 3.96 5.22
N ASN A 288 -12.84 4.06 6.39
CA ASN A 288 -11.83 3.09 6.84
C ASN A 288 -12.42 1.67 7.02
N GLU A 289 -13.71 1.55 7.33
CA GLU A 289 -14.35 0.23 7.46
C GLU A 289 -14.54 -0.40 6.09
N ALA A 290 -15.01 0.37 5.09
CA ALA A 290 -15.08 -0.10 3.71
C ALA A 290 -13.69 -0.44 3.15
N MET A 291 -12.67 0.37 3.46
CA MET A 291 -11.28 0.11 3.06
C MET A 291 -10.77 -1.20 3.65
N TRP A 292 -10.99 -1.42 4.96
CA TRP A 292 -10.55 -2.65 5.60
C TRP A 292 -11.33 -3.87 5.10
N ALA A 293 -12.65 -3.78 4.94
CA ALA A 293 -13.45 -4.85 4.37
C ALA A 293 -12.97 -5.23 2.96
N PHE A 294 -12.57 -4.24 2.16
CA PHE A 294 -11.89 -4.49 0.89
C PHE A 294 -10.58 -5.22 1.15
N PHE A 295 -9.61 -4.66 1.89
CA PHE A 295 -8.30 -5.28 2.13
C PHE A 295 -8.36 -6.71 2.69
N ALA A 296 -9.14 -6.94 3.75
CA ALA A 296 -9.24 -8.21 4.44
C ALA A 296 -9.70 -9.36 3.54
N ALA A 297 -10.45 -9.05 2.48
CA ALA A 297 -10.92 -10.01 1.50
C ALA A 297 -9.90 -10.28 0.38
N ARG A 298 -8.65 -9.80 0.48
CA ARG A 298 -7.59 -10.02 -0.51
C ARG A 298 -6.32 -10.50 0.17
N THR A 299 -5.76 -11.56 -0.38
CA THR A 299 -4.42 -12.06 -0.06
C THR A 299 -3.62 -12.10 -1.34
N ARG A 300 -2.34 -11.69 -1.28
CA ARG A 300 -1.41 -11.91 -2.38
C ARG A 300 -1.19 -13.42 -2.54
N PRO A 301 -1.33 -13.98 -3.75
CA PRO A 301 -0.95 -15.38 -4.00
C PRO A 301 0.53 -15.60 -3.69
N GLN A 302 0.85 -16.67 -2.96
CA GLN A 302 2.24 -17.11 -2.79
C GLN A 302 2.63 -17.87 -4.07
N ASN A 303 3.73 -17.47 -4.70
CA ASN A 303 4.29 -18.16 -5.87
C ASN A 303 5.05 -19.43 -5.46
#